data_AF-A0A0Q6CLJ1-F1
#
_entry.id   AF-A0A0Q6CLJ1-F1
#
_cell.length_a   1.000
_cell.length_b   1.000
_cell.length_c   1.000
_cell.angle_alpha   90.00
_cell.angle_beta   90.00
_cell.angle_gamma   90.00
#
_symmetry.space_group_name_H-M   'P 1'
#
loop_
_entity.id
_entity.type
_entity.pdbx_description
1 polymer ?
#
loop_
_entity_poly.entity_id
_entity_poly.type
_entity_poly.pdbx_seq_one_letter_code
_entity_poly.pdbx_strand_id
1 'polypeptide(L)'
;MLKQTNNAAAELSTLMLLSPLVISSRLTEFWMTASAPTGRSKLEASRMVSEKVQAIGESAIAVNLAVTKVAIDSATAAMTGVLRQSHNDVDTILTAALKPYSTRVTANRKRLAR
;
A
#
# COMPACT_ATOMS: atom_id res chain seq x y z
N MET A 1 15.02 -18.01 8.08
CA MET A 1 13.83 -17.42 7.42
C MET A 1 14.02 -15.91 7.44
N LEU A 2 14.61 -15.34 6.38
CA LEU A 2 14.93 -13.91 6.30
C LEU A 2 13.62 -13.13 6.29
N LYS A 3 13.37 -12.37 7.36
CA LYS A 3 12.29 -11.41 7.42
C LYS A 3 12.65 -10.30 6.43
N GLN A 4 12.18 -10.40 5.20
CA GLN A 4 12.39 -9.40 4.17
C GLN A 4 11.86 -8.07 4.73
N THR A 5 12.76 -7.18 5.13
CA THR A 5 12.41 -5.81 5.44
C THR A 5 12.02 -5.19 4.11
N ASN A 6 10.72 -5.25 3.79
CA ASN A 6 10.21 -4.52 2.63
C ASN A 6 10.57 -3.05 2.85
N ASN A 7 11.50 -2.57 2.04
CA ASN A 7 11.83 -1.17 1.92
C ASN A 7 10.93 -0.54 0.86
N ALA A 8 11.00 0.78 0.69
CA ALA A 8 10.12 1.48 -0.22
C ALA A 8 10.25 0.96 -1.65
N ALA A 9 11.47 0.60 -2.07
CA ALA A 9 11.74 0.03 -3.38
C ALA A 9 10.98 -1.29 -3.62
N ALA A 10 10.92 -2.18 -2.62
CA ALA A 10 10.15 -3.42 -2.72
C ALA A 10 8.65 -3.14 -2.89
N GLU A 11 8.10 -2.19 -2.13
CA GLU A 11 6.69 -1.81 -2.24
C GLU A 11 6.38 -1.17 -3.60
N LEU A 12 7.28 -0.29 -4.09
CA LEU A 12 7.19 0.34 -5.41
C LEU A 12 7.26 -0.69 -6.54
N SER A 13 8.20 -1.64 -6.46
CA SER A 13 8.32 -2.71 -7.45
C SER A 13 7.05 -3.57 -7.51
N THR A 14 6.46 -3.87 -6.35
CA THR A 14 5.20 -4.61 -6.26
C THR A 14 4.08 -3.83 -6.96
N LEU A 15 3.98 -2.52 -6.72
CA LEU A 15 2.99 -1.67 -7.38
C LEU A 15 3.21 -1.61 -8.90
N MET A 16 4.43 -1.41 -9.36
CA MET A 16 4.75 -1.30 -10.78
C MET A 16 4.47 -2.60 -11.55
N LEU A 17 4.78 -3.75 -10.95
CA LEU A 17 4.58 -5.05 -11.59
C LEU A 17 3.13 -5.52 -11.54
N LEU A 18 2.44 -5.32 -10.41
CA LEU A 18 1.13 -5.92 -10.19
C LEU A 18 -0.03 -5.00 -10.57
N SER A 19 0.12 -3.68 -10.45
CA SER A 19 -0.99 -2.74 -10.71
C SER A 19 -1.48 -2.81 -12.16
N PRO A 20 -0.62 -2.81 -13.20
CA PRO A 20 -1.08 -2.91 -14.58
C PRO A 20 -1.90 -4.18 -14.84
N LEU A 21 -1.52 -5.30 -14.22
CA LEU A 21 -2.21 -6.58 -14.37
C LEU A 21 -3.59 -6.57 -13.70
N VAL A 22 -3.70 -5.98 -12.50
CA VAL A 22 -5.00 -5.81 -11.84
C VAL A 22 -5.89 -4.89 -12.66
N ILE A 23 -5.35 -3.78 -13.18
CA ILE A 23 -6.10 -2.82 -13.99
C ILE A 23 -6.61 -3.48 -15.27
N SER A 24 -5.77 -4.21 -16.00
CA SER A 24 -6.17 -4.89 -17.25
C SER A 24 -7.29 -5.90 -17.01
N SER A 25 -7.20 -6.70 -15.94
CA SER A 25 -8.26 -7.67 -15.60
C SER A 25 -9.58 -6.98 -15.27
N ARG A 26 -9.55 -5.90 -14.48
CA ARG A 26 -10.77 -5.14 -14.13
C ARG A 26 -11.36 -4.40 -15.34
N LEU A 27 -10.53 -3.89 -16.25
CA LEU A 27 -11.00 -3.31 -17.52
C LEU A 27 -11.67 -4.37 -18.39
N THR A 28 -11.14 -5.59 -18.43
CA THR A 28 -11.73 -6.71 -19.17
C THR A 28 -13.08 -7.12 -18.57
N GLU A 29 -13.17 -7.25 -17.24
CA GLU A 29 -14.44 -7.50 -16.53
C GLU A 29 -15.47 -6.40 -16.81
N PHE A 30 -15.05 -5.14 -16.79
CA PHE A 30 -15.91 -4.01 -17.07
C PHE A 30 -16.40 -4.05 -18.52
N TRP A 31 -15.53 -4.33 -19.49
CA TRP A 31 -15.90 -4.48 -20.90
C TRP A 31 -16.94 -5.59 -21.10
N MET A 32 -16.73 -6.76 -20.48
CA MET A 32 -17.65 -7.91 -20.58
C MET A 32 -19.01 -7.63 -19.93
N THR A 33 -19.05 -6.76 -18.92
CA THR A 33 -20.28 -6.40 -18.19
C THR A 33 -20.88 -5.05 -18.65
N ALA A 34 -20.26 -4.37 -19.61
CA ALA A 34 -20.64 -3.04 -20.05
C ALA A 34 -22.05 -2.97 -20.67
N SER A 35 -22.44 -4.00 -21.43
CA SER A 35 -23.75 -4.08 -22.08
C SER A 35 -24.89 -4.47 -21.13
N ALA A 36 -24.59 -5.11 -20.00
CA ALA A 36 -25.57 -5.52 -19.00
C ALA A 36 -24.96 -5.57 -17.58
N PRO A 37 -24.84 -4.43 -16.89
CA PRO A 37 -24.28 -4.39 -15.54
C PRO A 37 -25.16 -5.16 -14.55
N THR A 38 -24.66 -6.27 -14.03
CA THR A 38 -25.38 -7.06 -13.00
C THR A 38 -25.31 -6.37 -11.64
N GLY A 39 -26.27 -6.60 -10.75
CA GLY A 39 -26.21 -6.09 -9.37
C GLY A 39 -24.92 -6.48 -8.64
N ARG A 40 -24.36 -7.66 -8.95
CA ARG A 40 -23.07 -8.14 -8.45
C ARG A 40 -21.90 -7.28 -8.93
N SER A 41 -21.88 -6.87 -10.20
CA SER A 41 -20.83 -5.99 -10.76
C SER A 41 -20.81 -4.62 -10.07
N LYS A 42 -21.98 -4.05 -9.77
CA LYS A 42 -22.10 -2.76 -9.06
C LYS A 42 -21.60 -2.85 -7.62
N LEU A 43 -21.96 -3.92 -6.90
CA LEU A 43 -21.49 -4.16 -5.54
C LEU A 43 -19.96 -4.33 -5.49
N GLU A 44 -19.38 -5.07 -6.43
CA GLU A 44 -17.93 -5.26 -6.51
C GLU A 44 -17.21 -3.95 -6.87
N ALA A 45 -17.78 -3.13 -7.77
CA ALA A 45 -17.24 -1.80 -8.08
C ALA A 45 -17.21 -0.89 -6.84
N SER A 46 -18.32 -0.80 -6.10
CA SER A 46 -18.38 -0.04 -4.85
C SER A 46 -17.39 -0.57 -3.81
N ARG A 47 -17.24 -1.89 -3.71
CA ARG A 47 -16.24 -2.51 -2.82
C ARG A 47 -14.82 -2.11 -3.21
N MET A 48 -14.47 -2.14 -4.49
CA MET A 48 -13.15 -1.74 -4.98
C MET A 48 -12.83 -0.27 -4.66
N VAL A 49 -13.81 0.62 -4.80
CA VAL A 49 -13.65 2.04 -4.43
C VAL A 49 -13.43 2.17 -2.92
N SER A 50 -14.25 1.52 -2.10
CA SER A 50 -14.08 1.52 -0.64
C SER A 50 -12.72 0.97 -0.22
N GLU A 51 -12.22 -0.08 -0.86
CA GLU A 51 -10.88 -0.63 -0.60
C GLU A 51 -9.77 0.38 -0.94
N LYS A 52 -9.92 1.19 -2.00
CA LYS A 52 -8.97 2.27 -2.34
C LYS A 52 -9.00 3.40 -1.31
N VAL A 53 -10.19 3.82 -0.87
CA VAL A 53 -10.36 4.86 0.16
C VAL A 53 -9.79 4.40 1.50
N GLN A 54 -10.04 3.15 1.89
CA GLN A 54 -9.43 2.55 3.08
C GLN A 54 -7.90 2.56 2.99
N ALA A 55 -7.31 2.18 1.85
CA ALA A 55 -5.86 2.22 1.67
C ALA A 55 -5.28 3.63 1.83
N ILE A 56 -5.99 4.67 1.35
CA ILE A 56 -5.60 6.07 1.55
C ILE A 56 -5.61 6.42 3.05
N GLY A 57 -6.68 6.06 3.76
CA GLY A 57 -6.79 6.31 5.21
C GLY A 57 -5.70 5.58 6.01
N GLU A 58 -5.50 4.29 5.74
CA GLU A 58 -4.44 3.48 6.36
C GLU A 58 -3.04 4.06 6.08
N SER A 59 -2.79 4.52 4.85
CA SER A 59 -1.53 5.17 4.47
C SER A 59 -1.31 6.48 5.22
N ALA A 60 -2.32 7.35 5.29
CA ALA A 60 -2.20 8.62 6.00
C ALA A 60 -1.88 8.40 7.48
N ILE A 61 -2.56 7.45 8.13
CA ILE A 61 -2.29 7.08 9.52
C ILE A 61 -0.89 6.50 9.67
N ALA A 62 -0.49 5.56 8.79
CA ALA A 62 0.82 4.92 8.83
C ALA A 62 1.97 5.91 8.66
N VAL A 63 1.82 6.91 7.78
CA VAL A 63 2.80 7.99 7.60
C VAL A 63 2.91 8.84 8.87
N ASN A 64 1.79 9.28 9.45
CA ASN A 64 1.80 10.08 10.68
C ASN A 64 2.47 9.33 11.85
N LEU A 65 2.22 8.03 11.97
CA LEU A 65 2.87 7.18 12.96
C LEU A 65 4.37 7.02 12.68
N ALA A 66 4.78 6.83 11.43
CA ALA A 66 6.18 6.70 11.06
C ALA A 66 6.96 8.01 11.33
N VAL A 67 6.40 9.16 10.96
CA VAL A 67 6.99 10.48 11.22
C VAL A 67 7.10 10.73 12.72
N THR A 68 6.02 10.50 13.49
CA THR A 68 6.03 10.64 14.95
C THR A 68 7.09 9.74 15.59
N LYS A 69 7.23 8.50 15.11
CA LYS A 69 8.27 7.58 15.59
C LYS A 69 9.68 8.13 15.33
N VAL A 70 9.96 8.60 14.12
CA VAL A 70 11.26 9.22 13.79
C VAL A 70 11.52 10.43 14.69
N ALA A 71 10.51 11.26 14.96
CA ALA A 71 10.63 12.40 15.85
C ALA A 71 10.97 11.99 17.29
N ILE A 72 10.26 11.01 17.85
CA ILE A 72 10.53 10.48 19.21
C ILE A 72 11.94 9.86 19.28
N ASP A 73 12.31 9.06 18.29
CA ASP A 73 13.62 8.41 18.24
C ASP A 73 14.74 9.46 18.16
N SER A 74 14.52 10.54 17.41
CA SER A 74 15.48 11.66 17.31
C SER A 74 15.61 12.44 18.63
N ALA A 75 14.50 12.73 19.31
CA ALA A 75 14.51 13.43 20.60
C ALA A 75 15.18 12.56 21.68
N THR A 76 14.91 11.26 21.69
CA THR A 76 15.52 10.31 22.63
C THR A 76 17.02 10.20 22.43
N ALA A 77 17.48 10.11 21.18
CA ALA A 77 18.91 10.10 20.87
C ALA A 77 19.61 11.40 21.32
N ALA A 78 18.97 12.56 21.12
CA ALA A 78 19.49 13.84 21.57
C ALA A 78 19.59 13.91 23.11
N MET A 79 18.57 13.44 23.84
CA MET A 79 18.57 13.43 25.31
C MET A 79 19.58 12.45 25.90
N THR A 80 19.83 11.32 25.24
CA THR A 80 20.73 10.26 25.74
C THR A 80 22.17 10.44 25.29
N GLY A 81 22.47 11.45 24.45
CA GLY A 81 23.80 11.68 23.88
C GLY A 81 24.25 10.59 22.90
N VAL A 82 23.33 9.71 22.47
CA VAL A 82 23.62 8.62 21.54
C VAL A 82 23.56 9.14 20.11
N LEU A 83 24.59 8.88 19.32
CA LEU A 83 24.61 9.17 17.89
C LEU A 83 23.59 8.29 17.16
N ARG A 84 22.50 8.91 16.68
CA ARG A 84 21.49 8.21 15.89
C ARG A 84 22.01 8.00 14.46
N GLN A 85 22.09 6.75 14.01
CA GLN A 85 22.30 6.47 12.59
C GLN A 85 20.98 6.70 11.83
N SER A 86 20.88 7.83 11.12
CA SER A 86 19.69 8.25 10.33
C SER A 86 19.50 7.45 9.03
N HIS A 87 20.14 6.30 8.88
CA HIS A 87 20.23 5.59 7.61
C HIS A 87 18.94 4.78 7.30
N ASN A 88 17.79 5.45 7.18
CA ASN A 88 16.56 5.03 6.47
C ASN A 88 15.24 5.66 6.99
N ASP A 89 15.26 6.83 7.64
CA ASP A 89 13.98 7.41 8.11
C ASP A 89 13.01 7.70 6.95
N VAL A 90 13.54 8.23 5.85
CA VAL A 90 12.77 8.50 4.63
C VAL A 90 12.24 7.20 4.02
N ASP A 91 13.06 6.16 3.95
CA ASP A 91 12.64 4.84 3.44
C ASP A 91 11.58 4.19 4.33
N THR A 92 11.67 4.38 5.65
CA THR A 92 10.68 3.89 6.62
C THR A 92 9.34 4.59 6.44
N ILE A 93 9.35 5.92 6.31
CA ILE A 93 8.14 6.71 6.06
C ILE A 93 7.53 6.33 4.71
N LEU A 94 8.35 6.21 3.67
CA LEU A 94 7.89 5.87 2.33
C LEU A 94 7.35 4.43 2.25
N THR A 95 7.99 3.48 2.94
CA THR A 95 7.47 2.12 3.10
C THR A 95 6.10 2.14 3.79
N ALA A 96 5.97 2.91 4.88
CA ALA A 96 4.70 3.03 5.60
C ALA A 96 3.58 3.61 4.71
N ALA A 97 3.92 4.55 3.83
CA ALA A 97 2.98 5.10 2.85
C ALA A 97 2.56 4.08 1.79
N LEU A 98 3.50 3.31 1.25
CA LEU A 98 3.26 2.44 0.09
C LEU A 98 2.61 1.09 0.46
N LYS A 99 2.88 0.60 1.67
CA LYS A 99 2.48 -0.74 2.12
C LYS A 99 0.97 -1.02 2.07
N PRO A 100 0.07 -0.09 2.46
CA PRO A 100 -1.37 -0.33 2.31
C PRO A 100 -1.77 -0.55 0.85
N TYR A 101 -1.18 0.20 -0.08
CA TYR A 101 -1.47 0.06 -1.51
C TYR A 101 -0.97 -1.26 -2.08
N SER A 102 0.30 -1.62 -1.83
CA SER A 102 0.90 -2.86 -2.35
C SER A 102 0.18 -4.10 -1.82
N THR A 103 -0.26 -4.08 -0.56
CA THR A 103 -1.06 -5.14 0.07
C THR A 103 -2.39 -5.33 -0.67
N ARG A 104 -3.09 -4.23 -0.97
CA ARG A 104 -4.39 -4.28 -1.66
C ARG A 104 -4.25 -4.71 -3.12
N VAL A 105 -3.20 -4.28 -3.81
CA VAL A 105 -2.90 -4.72 -5.19
C VAL A 105 -2.59 -6.22 -5.23
N THR A 106 -1.76 -6.71 -4.30
CA THR A 106 -1.45 -8.14 -4.19
C THR A 106 -2.70 -8.96 -3.89
N ALA A 107 -3.53 -8.50 -2.96
CA ALA A 107 -4.80 -9.14 -2.63
C ALA A 107 -5.76 -9.17 -3.84
N ASN A 108 -5.86 -8.07 -4.59
CA ASN A 108 -6.68 -8.01 -5.81
C ASN A 108 -6.18 -8.98 -6.87
N ARG A 109 -4.87 -9.03 -7.13
CA ARG A 109 -4.30 -10.01 -8.07
C ARG A 109 -4.62 -11.44 -7.66
N LYS A 110 -4.51 -11.78 -6.37
CA LYS A 110 -4.85 -13.11 -5.87
C LYS A 110 -6.34 -13.45 -6.05
N ARG A 111 -7.23 -12.47 -5.94
CA ARG A 111 -8.68 -12.67 -6.16
C ARG A 111 -9.00 -12.84 -7.64
N LEU A 112 -8.36 -12.08 -8.52
CA LEU A 112 -8.54 -12.15 -9.97
C LEU A 112 -7.92 -13.40 -10.60
N ALA A 113 -6.96 -14.03 -9.93
CA ALA A 113 -6.36 -15.28 -10.36
C ALA A 113 -7.18 -16.53 -9.95
N ARG A 114 -8.32 -16.35 -9.27
CA ARG A 114 -9.26 -17.41 -8.91
C ARG A 114 -10.46 -17.36 -9.85
#